data_AF-A0A4Y2WIT9-F1
#
_entry.id   AF-A0A4Y2WIT9-F1
#
_cell.length_a   1.000
_cell.length_b   1.000
_cell.length_c   1.000
_cell.angle_alpha   90.00
_cell.angle_beta   90.00
_cell.angle_gamma   90.00
#
_symmetry.space_group_name_H-M   'P 1'
#
loop_
_entity.id
_entity.type
_entity.pdbx_description
1 polymer ?
#
loop_
_entity_poly.entity_id
_entity_poly.type
_entity_poly.pdbx_seq_one_letter_code
_entity_poly.pdbx_strand_id
1 'polypeptide(L)'
;MFFTFELTPFPLSLFNEEGMRKATKSSLFSAFTPTKIDAVQGKNNFVVVDGGHLLHKVVWQRNMNFGEIAENYLTYLQTHYGSNVAVVFHGYPSDENGKSTKSAERIRRANLHSSHEIIFNEATCPEISQEQFLANERNKVRSIGLLKKFIEKANVTVKQAVENADALIVETAVSVKYEYDNIFVVGEDIDFLVLLTGLAPMKENL
;
A
#
# COMPACT_ATOMS: atom_id res chain seq x y z
N MET A 1 28.08 18.22 -21.80
CA MET A 1 26.93 17.52 -22.39
C MET A 1 25.70 18.39 -22.08
N PHE A 2 25.27 19.23 -23.02
CA PHE A 2 24.43 20.42 -22.78
C PHE A 2 22.97 20.28 -23.28
N PHE A 3 22.43 19.06 -23.36
CA PHE A 3 21.08 18.81 -23.89
C PHE A 3 20.25 17.84 -23.04
N THR A 4 20.40 17.88 -21.72
CA THR A 4 19.61 17.00 -20.83
C THR A 4 18.24 17.57 -20.48
N PHE A 5 17.98 18.86 -20.75
CA PHE A 5 16.72 19.52 -20.43
C PHE A 5 16.19 20.29 -21.64
N GLU A 6 14.93 20.04 -21.96
CA GLU A 6 14.15 20.73 -22.98
C GLU A 6 13.92 22.18 -22.50
N LEU A 7 14.57 23.14 -23.16
CA LEU A 7 14.58 24.58 -22.80
C LEU A 7 13.28 25.30 -23.22
N THR A 8 12.13 24.65 -23.15
CA THR A 8 10.86 25.31 -23.49
C THR A 8 10.34 26.06 -22.26
N PRO A 9 9.74 27.25 -22.42
CA PRO A 9 9.09 27.97 -21.31
C PRO A 9 7.79 27.32 -20.85
N PHE A 10 7.39 26.21 -21.47
CA PHE A 10 6.18 25.47 -21.15
C PHE A 10 6.53 24.20 -20.36
N PRO A 11 5.69 23.80 -19.39
CA PRO A 11 5.90 22.53 -18.71
C PRO A 11 5.85 21.38 -19.73
N LEU A 12 6.74 20.39 -19.53
CA LEU A 12 6.73 19.14 -20.29
C LEU A 12 5.31 18.55 -20.32
N SER A 13 4.86 18.16 -21.52
CA SER A 13 3.57 17.47 -21.68
C SER A 13 3.46 16.30 -20.70
N LEU A 14 2.31 16.19 -20.03
CA LEU A 14 1.99 15.06 -19.15
C LEU A 14 1.98 13.72 -19.89
N PHE A 15 1.85 13.73 -21.22
CA PHE A 15 1.83 12.54 -22.07
C PHE A 15 3.06 12.48 -22.99
N ASN A 16 3.54 11.27 -23.27
CA ASN A 16 4.51 10.93 -24.31
C ASN A 16 3.91 9.84 -25.24
N GLU A 17 4.70 9.32 -26.18
CA GLU A 17 4.26 8.28 -27.13
C GLU A 17 3.81 6.98 -26.45
N GLU A 18 4.25 6.72 -25.22
CA GLU A 18 3.90 5.54 -24.42
C GLU A 18 2.72 5.78 -23.46
N GLY A 19 2.15 6.99 -23.44
CA GLY A 19 1.03 7.37 -22.58
C GLY A 19 1.39 8.42 -21.52
N MET A 20 0.77 8.36 -20.35
CA MET A 20 1.02 9.32 -19.27
C MET A 20 2.43 9.12 -18.70
N ARG A 21 3.22 10.21 -18.62
CA ARG A 21 4.57 10.17 -18.08
C ARG A 21 4.56 9.70 -16.62
N LYS A 22 5.55 8.88 -16.27
CA LYS A 22 5.72 8.41 -14.89
C LYS A 22 6.01 9.60 -13.97
N ALA A 23 5.18 9.77 -12.95
CA ALA A 23 5.42 10.76 -11.90
C ALA A 23 6.56 10.31 -10.97
N THR A 24 7.39 11.25 -10.53
CA THR A 24 8.44 11.05 -9.52
C THR A 24 7.96 11.42 -8.11
N LYS A 25 6.71 11.10 -7.78
CA LYS A 25 6.06 11.50 -6.51
C LYS A 25 6.88 11.17 -5.26
N SER A 26 7.56 10.03 -5.25
CA SER A 26 8.38 9.59 -4.11
C SER A 26 9.57 10.51 -3.81
N SER A 27 10.03 11.33 -4.77
CA SER A 27 11.09 12.31 -4.50
C SER A 27 10.65 13.38 -3.50
N LEU A 28 9.34 13.60 -3.34
CA LEU A 28 8.80 14.53 -2.35
C LEU A 28 9.15 14.13 -0.93
N PHE A 29 9.34 12.84 -0.62
CA PHE A 29 9.77 12.43 0.73
C PHE A 29 11.10 13.06 1.15
N SER A 30 12.01 13.32 0.20
CA SER A 30 13.29 13.98 0.49
C SER A 30 13.15 15.44 0.93
N ALA A 31 12.00 16.06 0.66
CA ALA A 31 11.70 17.42 1.11
C ALA A 31 11.23 17.45 2.57
N PHE A 32 10.82 16.32 3.15
CA PHE A 32 10.41 16.23 4.54
C PHE A 32 11.59 15.83 5.42
N THR A 33 11.75 16.51 6.56
CA THR A 33 12.71 16.09 7.58
C THR A 33 12.06 15.00 8.43
N PRO A 34 12.70 13.82 8.58
CA PRO A 34 12.21 12.80 9.49
C PRO A 34 12.13 13.35 10.91
N THR A 35 10.94 13.32 11.50
CA THR A 35 10.72 13.75 12.87
C THR A 35 10.62 12.53 13.77
N LYS A 36 11.33 12.56 14.90
CA LYS A 36 11.07 11.62 15.98
C LYS A 36 9.77 12.03 16.65
N ILE A 37 8.83 11.11 16.75
CA ILE A 37 7.59 11.34 17.49
C ILE A 37 7.97 11.29 18.98
N ASP A 38 8.39 12.44 19.52
CA ASP A 38 8.68 12.63 20.96
C ASP A 38 7.41 13.05 21.74
N ALA A 39 6.26 13.12 21.06
CA ALA A 39 5.00 13.48 21.71
C ALA A 39 4.64 12.43 22.75
N VAL A 40 4.16 12.89 23.91
CA VAL A 40 3.65 12.06 25.01
C VAL A 40 2.61 11.11 24.44
N GLN A 41 3.04 9.90 24.08
CA GLN A 41 2.16 8.89 23.52
C GLN A 41 1.16 8.55 24.62
N GLY A 42 -0.09 8.96 24.43
CA GLY A 42 -1.21 8.33 25.11
C GLY A 42 -1.10 6.81 25.03
N LYS A 43 -1.62 6.12 26.04
CA LYS A 43 -1.43 4.67 26.18
C LYS A 43 -2.23 3.88 25.15
N ASN A 44 -3.28 4.50 24.57
CA ASN A 44 -4.19 3.84 23.63
C ASN A 44 -3.95 4.32 22.20
N ASN A 45 -3.09 3.61 21.47
CA ASN A 45 -2.75 3.91 20.08
C ASN A 45 -3.54 3.03 19.11
N PHE A 46 -3.82 3.56 17.91
CA PHE A 46 -4.37 2.80 16.79
C PHE A 46 -3.51 2.97 15.54
N VAL A 47 -3.33 1.89 14.78
CA VAL A 47 -2.49 1.90 13.57
C VAL A 47 -3.31 1.47 12.36
N VAL A 48 -3.32 2.29 11.31
CA VAL A 48 -3.85 1.95 9.99
C VAL A 48 -2.68 1.66 9.07
N VAL A 49 -2.57 0.43 8.58
CA VAL A 49 -1.49 -0.04 7.72
C VAL A 49 -1.98 -0.14 6.29
N ASP A 50 -1.26 0.49 5.37
CA ASP A 50 -1.40 0.26 3.94
C ASP A 50 -1.02 -1.20 3.61
N GLY A 51 -1.98 -1.95 3.09
CA GLY A 51 -1.79 -3.33 2.66
C GLY A 51 -0.79 -3.44 1.51
N GLY A 52 -0.67 -2.42 0.66
CA GLY A 52 0.36 -2.35 -0.38
C GLY A 52 1.77 -2.31 0.21
N HIS A 53 2.01 -1.40 1.16
CA HIS A 53 3.25 -1.37 1.95
C HIS A 53 3.51 -2.70 2.66
N LEU A 54 2.52 -3.26 3.34
CA LEU A 54 2.65 -4.51 4.09
C LEU A 54 3.17 -5.65 3.19
N LEU A 55 2.57 -5.82 2.00
CA LEU A 55 2.94 -6.85 1.01
C LEU A 55 4.41 -6.83 0.59
N HIS A 56 5.05 -5.67 0.66
CA HIS A 56 6.46 -5.52 0.30
C HIS A 56 7.39 -5.50 1.53
N LYS A 57 6.84 -5.30 2.73
CA LYS A 57 7.61 -5.20 3.96
C LYS A 57 7.98 -6.55 4.56
N VAL A 58 7.12 -7.54 4.43
CA VAL A 58 7.35 -8.90 4.94
C VAL A 58 8.07 -9.72 3.89
N VAL A 59 9.31 -10.10 4.18
CA VAL A 59 10.18 -10.84 3.24
C VAL A 59 9.89 -12.33 3.30
N TRP A 60 9.67 -12.95 2.14
CA TRP A 60 9.43 -14.39 2.04
C TRP A 60 10.74 -15.16 2.11
N GLN A 61 10.87 -16.04 3.11
CA GLN A 61 12.02 -16.93 3.22
C GLN A 61 11.90 -18.10 2.25
N ARG A 62 13.04 -18.69 1.88
CA ARG A 62 13.07 -19.89 1.03
C ARG A 62 12.36 -21.05 1.73
N ASN A 63 11.69 -21.88 0.95
CA ASN A 63 10.99 -23.09 1.38
C ASN A 63 9.81 -22.87 2.35
N MET A 64 9.29 -21.64 2.45
CA MET A 64 8.03 -21.38 3.16
C MET A 64 6.83 -21.64 2.26
N ASN A 65 5.78 -22.22 2.81
CA ASN A 65 4.48 -22.29 2.15
C ASN A 65 3.65 -21.01 2.34
N PHE A 66 2.58 -20.84 1.57
CA PHE A 66 1.73 -19.64 1.65
C PHE A 66 1.04 -19.47 3.02
N GLY A 67 0.77 -20.55 3.75
CA GLY A 67 0.25 -20.50 5.12
C GLY A 67 1.27 -19.89 6.08
N GLU A 68 2.51 -20.38 6.07
CA GLU A 68 3.64 -19.84 6.86
C GLU A 68 3.93 -18.38 6.49
N ILE A 69 3.86 -18.05 5.19
CA ILE A 69 3.97 -16.67 4.73
C ILE A 69 2.86 -15.81 5.34
N ALA A 70 1.61 -16.26 5.30
CA ALA A 70 0.49 -15.53 5.89
C ALA A 70 0.61 -15.36 7.41
N GLU A 71 1.13 -16.37 8.11
CA GLU A 71 1.48 -16.27 9.52
C GLU A 71 2.56 -15.21 9.78
N ASN A 72 3.61 -15.14 8.96
CA ASN A 72 4.63 -14.10 9.10
C ASN A 72 4.06 -12.69 8.93
N TYR A 73 3.07 -12.50 8.05
CA TYR A 73 2.37 -11.22 7.93
C TYR A 73 1.63 -10.86 9.21
N LEU A 74 0.94 -11.83 9.81
CA LEU A 74 0.24 -11.63 11.09
C LEU A 74 1.23 -11.33 12.22
N THR A 75 2.30 -12.12 12.34
CA THR A 75 3.36 -11.90 13.33
C THR A 75 4.01 -10.54 13.18
N TYR A 76 4.24 -10.09 11.94
CA TYR A 76 4.77 -8.76 11.66
C TYR A 76 3.82 -7.67 12.22
N LEU A 77 2.53 -7.76 11.92
CA LEU A 77 1.54 -6.79 12.42
C LEU A 77 1.51 -6.73 13.95
N GLN A 78 1.46 -7.90 14.60
CA GLN A 78 1.39 -8.00 16.06
C GLN A 78 2.66 -7.49 16.75
N THR A 79 3.83 -7.80 16.18
CA THR A 79 5.12 -7.43 16.77
C THR A 79 5.42 -5.94 16.59
N HIS A 80 5.05 -5.36 15.46
CA HIS A 80 5.38 -3.97 15.13
C HIS A 80 4.30 -2.96 15.55
N TYR A 81 3.03 -3.36 15.58
CA TYR A 81 1.90 -2.43 15.76
C TYR A 81 0.95 -2.82 16.91
N GLY A 82 1.10 -4.02 17.48
CA GLY A 82 0.26 -4.50 18.58
C GLY A 82 -1.13 -4.97 18.12
N SER A 83 -2.12 -4.88 19.01
CA SER A 83 -3.48 -5.39 18.81
C SER A 83 -4.42 -4.42 18.08
N ASN A 84 -4.19 -3.11 18.23
CA ASN A 84 -5.07 -2.06 17.74
C ASN A 84 -4.67 -1.65 16.33
N VAL A 85 -4.85 -2.56 15.38
CA VAL A 85 -4.42 -2.39 14.00
C VAL A 85 -5.53 -2.68 13.00
N ALA A 86 -5.60 -1.86 11.96
CA ALA A 86 -6.40 -2.11 10.77
C ALA A 86 -5.50 -2.16 9.53
N VAL A 87 -5.67 -3.17 8.70
CA VAL A 87 -4.98 -3.27 7.41
C VAL A 87 -5.94 -2.93 6.28
N VAL A 88 -5.53 -2.07 5.36
CA VAL A 88 -6.38 -1.66 4.23
C VAL A 88 -5.71 -2.01 2.91
N PHE A 89 -6.29 -2.96 2.18
CA PHE A 89 -5.77 -3.39 0.87
C PHE A 89 -6.39 -2.59 -0.28
N HIS A 90 -5.62 -2.43 -1.35
CA HIS A 90 -6.15 -2.01 -2.65
C HIS A 90 -7.14 -3.04 -3.21
N GLY A 91 -8.05 -2.53 -4.03
CA GLY A 91 -8.96 -3.32 -4.84
C GLY A 91 -8.44 -3.57 -6.23
N TYR A 92 -8.97 -4.63 -6.83
CA TYR A 92 -8.68 -5.06 -8.19
C TYR A 92 -10.02 -5.37 -8.84
N PRO A 93 -10.73 -4.35 -9.38
CA PRO A 93 -12.01 -4.56 -10.01
C PRO A 93 -11.83 -5.49 -11.22
N SER A 94 -12.77 -6.42 -11.42
CA SER A 94 -12.77 -7.39 -12.52
C SER A 94 -13.02 -6.76 -13.89
N ASP A 95 -13.52 -5.52 -13.91
CA ASP A 95 -14.13 -4.94 -15.09
C ASP A 95 -13.06 -4.20 -15.91
N GLU A 96 -12.72 -4.77 -17.07
CA GLU A 96 -11.75 -4.23 -18.04
C GLU A 96 -12.09 -2.81 -18.54
N ASN A 97 -13.31 -2.32 -18.28
CA ASN A 97 -13.79 -1.00 -18.67
C ASN A 97 -13.42 0.12 -17.69
N GLY A 98 -12.83 -0.20 -16.55
CA GLY A 98 -12.38 0.79 -15.56
C GLY A 98 -11.13 1.53 -16.04
N LYS A 99 -11.31 2.67 -16.73
CA LYS A 99 -10.22 3.64 -16.95
C LYS A 99 -9.81 4.24 -15.61
N SER A 100 -8.97 3.52 -14.87
CA SER A 100 -8.37 3.99 -13.63
C SER A 100 -7.24 4.96 -13.91
N THR A 101 -7.05 5.92 -13.02
CA THR A 101 -5.83 6.73 -12.98
C THR A 101 -4.58 5.89 -12.71
N LYS A 102 -4.72 4.67 -12.16
CA LYS A 102 -3.61 3.73 -11.90
C LYS A 102 -3.37 2.70 -13.02
N SER A 103 -4.21 2.63 -14.06
CA SER A 103 -4.08 1.60 -15.13
C SER A 103 -2.76 1.66 -15.88
N ALA A 104 -2.29 2.86 -16.24
CA ALA A 104 -1.01 3.03 -16.96
C ALA A 104 0.18 2.52 -16.13
N GLU A 105 0.23 2.84 -14.83
CA GLU A 105 1.30 2.37 -13.94
C GLU A 105 1.19 0.86 -13.66
N ARG A 106 -0.02 0.30 -13.59
CA ARG A 106 -0.25 -1.15 -13.49
C ARG A 106 0.31 -1.89 -14.70
N ILE A 107 -0.02 -1.44 -15.92
CA ILE A 107 0.51 -2.00 -17.17
C ILE A 107 2.03 -1.92 -17.22
N ARG A 108 2.61 -0.77 -16.85
CA ARG A 108 4.07 -0.58 -16.82
C ARG A 108 4.76 -1.57 -15.87
N ARG A 109 4.16 -1.86 -14.71
CA ARG A 109 4.68 -2.86 -13.75
C ARG A 109 4.53 -4.29 -14.25
N ALA A 110 3.38 -4.63 -14.83
CA ALA A 110 3.11 -5.95 -15.40
C ALA A 110 4.08 -6.28 -16.54
N ASN A 111 4.39 -5.31 -17.40
CA ASN A 111 5.35 -5.47 -18.49
C ASN A 111 6.81 -5.64 -18.00
N LEU A 112 7.16 -5.07 -16.84
CA LEU A 112 8.53 -5.13 -16.31
C LEU A 112 8.82 -6.46 -15.61
N HIS A 113 7.83 -7.04 -14.95
CA HIS A 113 7.97 -8.24 -14.13
C HIS A 113 6.88 -9.25 -14.47
N SER A 114 6.89 -9.74 -15.71
CA SER A 114 5.88 -10.72 -16.12
C SER A 114 6.04 -12.03 -15.33
N SER A 115 4.92 -12.51 -14.78
CA SER A 115 4.82 -13.80 -14.12
C SER A 115 3.54 -14.48 -14.57
N HIS A 116 3.58 -15.80 -14.63
CA HIS A 116 2.38 -16.61 -14.83
C HIS A 116 1.47 -16.51 -13.61
N GLU A 117 0.19 -16.76 -13.86
CA GLU A 117 -0.80 -16.93 -12.82
C GLU A 117 -0.52 -18.23 -12.06
N ILE A 118 -0.53 -18.15 -10.72
CA ILE A 118 -0.27 -19.26 -9.82
C ILE A 118 -1.57 -19.56 -9.07
N ILE A 119 -2.03 -20.81 -9.19
CA ILE A 119 -3.10 -21.36 -8.37
C ILE A 119 -2.42 -22.08 -7.20
N PHE A 120 -2.77 -21.69 -5.98
CA PHE A 120 -2.13 -22.21 -4.78
C PHE A 120 -3.14 -22.38 -3.64
N ASN A 121 -2.74 -23.18 -2.65
CA ASN A 121 -3.36 -23.28 -1.35
C ASN A 121 -2.33 -22.96 -0.24
N GLU A 122 -2.75 -23.00 1.01
CA GLU A 122 -1.89 -22.72 2.17
C GLU A 122 -0.62 -23.58 2.20
N ALA A 123 -0.69 -24.85 1.81
CA ALA A 123 0.44 -25.77 1.83
C ALA A 123 1.39 -25.65 0.62
N THR A 124 1.06 -24.81 -0.37
CA THR A 124 1.87 -24.64 -1.58
C THR A 124 3.07 -23.73 -1.30
N CYS A 125 4.26 -24.10 -1.78
CA CYS A 125 5.44 -23.24 -1.72
C CYS A 125 5.55 -22.39 -3.00
N PRO A 126 5.88 -21.10 -2.91
CA PRO A 126 6.10 -20.27 -4.09
C PRO A 126 7.36 -20.72 -4.82
N GLU A 127 7.24 -21.01 -6.11
CA GLU A 127 8.36 -21.39 -6.99
C GLU A 127 9.12 -20.18 -7.56
N ILE A 128 8.54 -19.00 -7.43
CA ILE A 128 9.07 -17.74 -7.92
C ILE A 128 9.32 -16.76 -6.78
N SER A 129 10.12 -15.73 -7.05
CA SER A 129 10.38 -14.67 -6.07
C SER A 129 9.10 -13.91 -5.69
N GLN A 130 9.11 -13.31 -4.50
CA GLN A 130 8.03 -12.46 -4.01
C GLN A 130 7.74 -11.31 -4.99
N GLU A 131 8.79 -10.70 -5.56
CA GLU A 131 8.67 -9.60 -6.51
C GLU A 131 7.95 -10.03 -7.79
N GLN A 132 8.33 -11.19 -8.36
CA GLN A 132 7.67 -11.75 -9.54
C GLN A 132 6.23 -12.16 -9.23
N PHE A 133 5.99 -12.79 -8.08
CA PHE A 133 4.65 -13.20 -7.67
C PHE A 133 3.73 -11.99 -7.53
N LEU A 134 4.18 -10.98 -6.80
CA LEU A 134 3.42 -9.75 -6.59
C LEU A 134 3.30 -8.96 -7.89
N ALA A 135 4.19 -9.06 -8.88
CA ALA A 135 3.99 -8.31 -10.12
C ALA A 135 2.73 -8.72 -10.92
N ASN A 136 2.23 -9.95 -10.73
CA ASN A 136 1.01 -10.42 -11.37
C ASN A 136 -0.23 -10.06 -10.53
N GLU A 137 -1.19 -9.34 -11.12
CA GLU A 137 -2.40 -8.88 -10.41
C GLU A 137 -3.29 -10.03 -9.91
N ARG A 138 -3.44 -11.10 -10.69
CA ARG A 138 -4.25 -12.28 -10.29
C ARG A 138 -3.62 -12.98 -9.09
N ASN A 139 -2.29 -13.05 -9.06
CA ASN A 139 -1.54 -13.59 -7.91
C ASN A 139 -1.70 -12.69 -6.68
N LYS A 140 -1.60 -11.36 -6.83
CA LYS A 140 -1.88 -10.41 -5.73
C LYS A 140 -3.28 -10.57 -5.18
N VAL A 141 -4.30 -10.65 -6.04
CA VAL A 141 -5.70 -10.81 -5.60
C VAL A 141 -5.87 -12.07 -4.76
N ARG A 142 -5.32 -13.20 -5.20
CA ARG A 142 -5.36 -14.45 -4.42
C ARG A 142 -4.60 -14.34 -3.10
N SER A 143 -3.42 -13.75 -3.11
CA SER A 143 -2.61 -13.55 -1.90
C SER A 143 -3.31 -12.65 -0.90
N ILE A 144 -3.87 -11.52 -1.33
CA ILE A 144 -4.69 -10.65 -0.48
C ILE A 144 -5.88 -11.43 0.08
N GLY A 145 -6.56 -12.23 -0.75
CA GLY A 145 -7.66 -13.09 -0.29
C GLY A 145 -7.25 -14.06 0.82
N LEU A 146 -6.05 -14.65 0.74
CA LEU A 146 -5.51 -15.51 1.79
C LEU A 146 -5.16 -14.70 3.05
N LEU A 147 -4.44 -13.60 2.89
CA LEU A 147 -4.01 -12.74 4.01
C LEU A 147 -5.19 -12.19 4.79
N LYS A 148 -6.25 -11.72 4.10
CA LYS A 148 -7.49 -11.26 4.73
C LYS A 148 -8.04 -12.31 5.69
N LYS A 149 -8.19 -13.56 5.22
CA LYS A 149 -8.71 -14.66 6.04
C LYS A 149 -7.85 -14.91 7.29
N PHE A 150 -6.53 -14.92 7.14
CA PHE A 150 -5.60 -15.15 8.25
C PHE A 150 -5.63 -14.01 9.28
N ILE A 151 -5.58 -12.78 8.79
CA ILE A 151 -5.54 -11.58 9.62
C ILE A 151 -6.88 -11.39 10.36
N GLU A 152 -8.01 -11.55 9.66
CA GLU A 152 -9.36 -11.46 10.26
C GLU A 152 -9.59 -12.57 11.29
N LYS A 153 -9.11 -13.80 11.04
CA LYS A 153 -9.17 -14.92 12.02
C LYS A 153 -8.43 -14.61 13.32
N ALA A 154 -7.42 -13.73 13.26
CA ALA A 154 -6.69 -13.24 14.42
C ALA A 154 -7.31 -12.00 15.07
N ASN A 155 -8.56 -11.65 14.71
CA ASN A 155 -9.31 -10.49 15.18
C ASN A 155 -8.68 -9.13 14.83
N VAL A 156 -7.83 -9.09 13.81
CA VAL A 156 -7.31 -7.84 13.25
C VAL A 156 -8.30 -7.33 12.20
N THR A 157 -8.58 -6.02 12.23
CA THR A 157 -9.49 -5.42 11.26
C THR A 157 -8.86 -5.40 9.87
N VAL A 158 -9.58 -5.88 8.86
CA VAL A 158 -9.15 -5.77 7.46
C VAL A 158 -10.21 -5.09 6.63
N LYS A 159 -9.78 -4.13 5.81
CA LYS A 159 -10.62 -3.48 4.82
C LYS A 159 -10.00 -3.64 3.44
N GLN A 160 -10.82 -3.55 2.41
CA GLN A 160 -10.35 -3.57 1.03
C GLN A 160 -11.14 -2.55 0.23
N ALA A 161 -10.42 -1.68 -0.48
CA ALA A 161 -11.03 -0.71 -1.37
C ALA A 161 -11.57 -1.37 -2.65
N VAL A 162 -12.42 -0.67 -3.38
CA VAL A 162 -12.87 -1.09 -4.73
C VAL A 162 -11.70 -1.06 -5.71
N GLU A 163 -10.87 -0.03 -5.60
CA GLU A 163 -9.67 0.13 -6.43
C GLU A 163 -8.52 0.71 -5.62
N ASN A 164 -8.55 2.01 -5.36
CA ASN A 164 -7.48 2.69 -4.65
C ASN A 164 -7.81 2.77 -3.15
N ALA A 165 -6.87 2.35 -2.30
CA ALA A 165 -7.09 2.38 -0.85
C ALA A 165 -6.70 3.70 -0.19
N ASP A 166 -6.04 4.62 -0.89
CA ASP A 166 -5.44 5.81 -0.26
C ASP A 166 -6.48 6.63 0.54
N ALA A 167 -7.66 6.87 -0.06
CA ALA A 167 -8.76 7.53 0.65
C ALA A 167 -9.30 6.67 1.81
N LEU A 168 -9.51 5.37 1.58
CA LEU A 168 -10.05 4.46 2.59
C LEU A 168 -9.11 4.30 3.81
N ILE A 169 -7.79 4.36 3.60
CA ILE A 169 -6.78 4.38 4.65
C ILE A 169 -6.98 5.62 5.53
N VAL A 170 -7.05 6.79 4.92
CA VAL A 170 -7.22 8.06 5.63
C VAL A 170 -8.59 8.13 6.32
N GLU A 171 -9.66 7.75 5.64
CA GLU A 171 -11.01 7.67 6.23
C GLU A 171 -11.05 6.71 7.42
N THR A 172 -10.35 5.57 7.33
CA THR A 172 -10.27 4.63 8.46
C THR A 172 -9.55 5.26 9.65
N ALA A 173 -8.45 5.97 9.42
CA ALA A 173 -7.76 6.69 10.48
C ALA A 173 -8.64 7.78 11.10
N VAL A 174 -9.29 8.61 10.28
CA VAL A 174 -10.17 9.69 10.75
C VAL A 174 -11.39 9.15 11.50
N SER A 175 -11.92 7.99 11.10
CA SER A 175 -13.13 7.41 11.72
C SER A 175 -12.97 7.06 13.21
N VAL A 176 -11.75 6.75 13.65
CA VAL A 176 -11.46 6.31 15.02
C VAL A 176 -10.83 7.41 15.89
N LYS A 177 -10.82 8.66 15.42
CA LYS A 177 -10.06 9.75 16.05
C LYS A 177 -10.51 10.20 17.43
N TYR A 178 -11.73 9.83 17.82
CA TYR A 178 -12.25 10.11 19.16
C TYR A 178 -12.16 8.90 20.09
N GLU A 179 -11.70 7.74 19.59
CA GLU A 179 -11.60 6.49 20.34
C GLU A 179 -10.19 6.22 20.88
N TYR A 180 -9.17 6.80 20.25
CA TYR A 180 -7.76 6.56 20.55
C TYR A 180 -7.01 7.86 20.81
N ASP A 181 -5.97 7.77 21.62
CA ASP A 181 -5.12 8.91 21.96
C ASP A 181 -4.27 9.34 20.76
N ASN A 182 -3.75 8.35 20.02
CA ASN A 182 -2.96 8.58 18.81
C ASN A 182 -3.39 7.62 17.70
N ILE A 183 -3.36 8.15 16.47
CA ILE A 183 -3.59 7.36 15.26
C ILE A 183 -2.38 7.48 14.35
N PHE A 184 -1.87 6.34 13.91
CA PHE A 184 -0.76 6.27 12.97
C PHE A 184 -1.24 5.71 11.64
N VAL A 185 -0.87 6.37 10.55
CA VAL A 185 -1.00 5.82 9.19
C VAL A 185 0.37 5.35 8.74
N VAL A 186 0.47 4.08 8.36
CA VAL A 186 1.73 3.46 7.95
C VAL A 186 1.66 3.08 6.48
N GLY A 187 2.52 3.71 5.67
CA GLY A 187 2.80 3.30 4.31
C GLY A 187 3.72 4.30 3.61
N GLU A 188 3.95 4.07 2.31
CA GLU A 188 4.97 4.79 1.53
C GLU A 188 4.36 5.72 0.47
N ASP A 189 3.04 5.92 0.46
CA ASP A 189 2.40 6.84 -0.49
C ASP A 189 2.35 8.27 0.08
N ILE A 190 2.90 9.22 -0.67
CA ILE A 190 2.87 10.64 -0.32
C ILE A 190 1.44 11.20 -0.41
N ASP A 191 0.57 10.55 -1.18
CA ASP A 191 -0.82 10.96 -1.34
C ASP A 191 -1.56 10.92 0.01
N PHE A 192 -1.09 10.14 1.01
CA PHE A 192 -1.64 10.15 2.36
C PHE A 192 -1.54 11.52 3.04
N LEU A 193 -0.42 12.23 2.89
CA LEU A 193 -0.25 13.55 3.49
C LEU A 193 -1.25 14.55 2.89
N VAL A 194 -1.41 14.51 1.57
CA VAL A 194 -2.35 15.38 0.86
C VAL A 194 -3.79 15.06 1.27
N LEU A 195 -4.15 13.79 1.31
CA LEU A 195 -5.49 13.35 1.70
C LEU A 195 -5.80 13.66 3.16
N LEU A 196 -4.84 13.50 4.08
CA LEU A 196 -4.99 13.89 5.48
C LEU A 196 -5.29 15.38 5.61
N THR A 197 -4.61 16.26 4.87
CA THR A 197 -4.92 17.71 4.92
C THR A 197 -6.32 18.05 4.41
N GLY A 198 -6.85 17.30 3.44
CA GLY A 198 -8.16 17.55 2.86
C GLY A 198 -9.33 16.90 3.62
N LEU A 199 -9.11 15.74 4.22
CA LEU A 199 -10.16 14.92 4.86
C LEU A 199 -10.18 15.05 6.38
N ALA A 200 -9.06 15.44 7.02
CA ALA A 200 -9.06 15.72 8.44
C ALA A 200 -9.80 17.03 8.74
N PRO A 201 -10.70 17.06 9.75
CA PRO A 201 -11.46 18.28 10.07
C PRO A 201 -10.53 19.42 10.49
N MET A 202 -10.70 20.60 9.88
CA MET A 202 -9.81 21.76 9.98
C MET A 202 -9.50 22.29 11.40
N LYS A 203 -10.23 21.87 12.44
CA LYS A 203 -10.02 22.38 13.80
C LYS A 203 -8.77 21.83 14.50
N GLU A 204 -8.10 20.85 13.92
CA GLU A 204 -6.98 20.12 14.55
C GLU A 204 -5.68 20.16 13.71
N ASN A 205 -5.63 20.94 12.61
CA ASN A 205 -4.48 21.00 11.69
C ASN A 205 -3.42 22.06 12.06
N LEU A 206 -3.32 22.45 13.33
CA LEU A 206 -2.31 23.40 13.84
C LEU A 206 -1.66 22.89 15.13
#